data_AF-A0A3R7WD86-F1
#
_entry.id   AF-A0A3R7WD86-F1
#
_cell.length_a   1.000
_cell.length_b   1.000
_cell.length_c   1.000
_cell.angle_alpha   90.00
_cell.angle_beta   90.00
_cell.angle_gamma   90.00
#
_symmetry.space_group_name_H-M   'P 1'
#
loop_
_entity.id
_entity.type
_entity.pdbx_description
1 polymer ?
#
loop_
_entity_poly.entity_id
_entity_poly.type
_entity_poly.pdbx_seq_one_letter_code
_entity_poly.pdbx_strand_id
1 'polypeptide(L)'
;WPVLTALATLGCDKRPEVRQVSLDTLFASLYLHGPKLSPGLWNIVFKGVLIPLISDLRQLETAAASVDVGPVKCCRVALCQVVGIFGQFYDAIGFLPELLFCLGACMTTESNSGLACAAATTLENLLVSHGLKFPENVWGLIADEVRHVVSQIQPTWLLSGAPTSSTSDDVAPSEELLSPMAQFRSANFDPPGPPSVISMYPSVMQCLQFDLNAVPRNHLTATTDVIRPTSGYPSTTHLLVLLTLQSLLGNVLTARLKGPLALSPGHAASLLGALKESYAFCRQVNDRLDVRTTCTRAGWMYPLDKPAAMSSSMLPQELNGKWEYLRVLFAMVNKHVAVADSRHQLTELVTRTIGEYLLWSRAHSSLNLTTVTTPISPDEQFRSKSYVPVIVDILKELTAMPPAEVL
;
A
#
# COMPACT_ATOMS: atom_id res chain seq x y z
N TRP A 1 -34.22 9.42 -11.62
CA TRP A 1 -33.08 8.51 -11.81
C TRP A 1 -33.24 7.41 -12.87
N PRO A 2 -34.43 7.09 -13.47
CA PRO A 2 -34.53 6.01 -14.47
C PRO A 2 -33.53 6.12 -15.62
N VAL A 3 -33.22 7.34 -16.05
CA VAL A 3 -32.21 7.62 -17.09
C VAL A 3 -30.80 7.20 -16.66
N LEU A 4 -30.39 7.49 -15.41
CA LEU A 4 -29.06 7.12 -14.92
C LEU A 4 -28.91 5.61 -14.79
N THR A 5 -29.94 4.91 -14.34
CA THR A 5 -29.92 3.44 -14.30
C THR A 5 -29.95 2.83 -15.69
N ALA A 6 -30.73 3.37 -16.62
CA ALA A 6 -30.69 2.92 -18.01
C ALA A 6 -29.28 3.07 -18.62
N LEU A 7 -28.62 4.21 -18.39
CA LEU A 7 -27.24 4.44 -18.83
C LEU A 7 -26.24 3.51 -18.14
N ALA A 8 -26.41 3.22 -16.85
CA ALA A 8 -25.55 2.26 -16.14
C ALA A 8 -25.74 0.83 -16.68
N THR A 9 -26.98 0.40 -16.95
CA THR A 9 -27.29 -0.89 -17.58
C THR A 9 -26.68 -0.98 -18.98
N LEU A 10 -26.80 0.07 -19.80
CA LEU A 10 -26.17 0.14 -21.12
C LEU A 10 -24.64 0.22 -21.04
N GLY A 11 -24.10 0.78 -19.95
CA GLY A 11 -22.68 0.72 -19.60
C GLY A 11 -22.16 -0.71 -19.41
N CYS A 12 -23.05 -1.69 -19.20
CA CYS A 12 -22.71 -3.11 -19.11
C CYS A 12 -23.07 -3.89 -20.39
N ASP A 13 -23.39 -3.22 -21.50
CA ASP A 13 -23.67 -3.86 -22.79
C ASP A 13 -22.42 -4.58 -23.33
N LYS A 14 -22.64 -5.66 -24.09
CA LYS A 14 -21.58 -6.45 -24.72
C LYS A 14 -20.79 -5.63 -25.75
N ARG A 15 -21.45 -4.68 -26.43
CA ARG A 15 -20.86 -3.85 -27.49
C ARG A 15 -20.01 -2.73 -26.87
N PRO A 16 -18.70 -2.64 -27.22
CA PRO A 16 -17.80 -1.67 -26.61
C PRO A 16 -18.19 -0.21 -26.88
N GLU A 17 -18.68 0.10 -28.09
CA GLU A 17 -19.10 1.46 -28.45
C GLU A 17 -20.30 1.94 -27.63
N VAL A 18 -21.30 1.07 -27.46
CA VAL A 18 -22.50 1.37 -26.65
C VAL A 18 -22.11 1.59 -25.19
N ARG A 19 -21.24 0.72 -24.66
CA ARG A 19 -20.72 0.85 -23.31
C ARG A 19 -19.98 2.17 -23.10
N GLN A 20 -19.05 2.50 -23.99
CA GLN A 20 -18.26 3.73 -23.89
C GLN A 20 -19.15 4.97 -23.92
N VAL A 21 -20.03 5.09 -24.93
CA VAL A 21 -20.93 6.23 -25.06
C VAL A 21 -21.87 6.35 -23.85
N SER A 22 -22.35 5.22 -23.31
CA SER A 22 -23.24 5.22 -22.15
C SER A 22 -22.53 5.67 -20.87
N LEU A 23 -21.31 5.18 -20.62
CA LEU A 23 -20.51 5.59 -19.46
C LEU A 23 -20.08 7.06 -19.56
N ASP A 24 -19.63 7.51 -20.73
CA ASP A 24 -19.24 8.91 -20.97
C ASP A 24 -20.46 9.83 -20.75
N THR A 25 -21.62 9.46 -21.29
CA THR A 25 -22.87 10.23 -21.10
C THR A 25 -23.32 10.23 -19.65
N LEU A 26 -23.21 9.09 -18.94
CA LEU A 26 -23.56 8.96 -17.53
C LEU A 26 -22.73 9.92 -16.67
N PHE A 27 -21.41 9.82 -16.76
CA PHE A 27 -20.50 10.64 -15.95
C PHE A 27 -20.58 12.11 -16.34
N ALA A 28 -20.63 12.44 -17.64
CA ALA A 28 -20.80 13.82 -18.11
C ALA A 28 -22.10 14.45 -17.58
N SER A 29 -23.21 13.70 -17.58
CA SER A 29 -24.49 14.17 -17.04
C SER A 29 -24.41 14.44 -15.54
N LEU A 30 -23.71 13.58 -14.78
CA LEU A 30 -23.52 13.76 -13.35
C LEU A 30 -22.64 14.97 -13.01
N TYR A 31 -21.57 15.22 -13.77
CA TYR A 31 -20.79 16.44 -13.60
C TYR A 31 -21.57 17.70 -13.99
N LEU A 32 -22.32 17.65 -15.09
CA LEU A 32 -23.09 18.80 -15.60
C LEU A 32 -24.25 19.18 -14.68
N HIS A 33 -24.97 18.20 -14.15
CA HIS A 33 -26.16 18.42 -13.33
C HIS A 33 -25.91 18.24 -11.84
N GLY A 34 -24.71 17.82 -11.43
CA GLY A 34 -24.32 17.58 -10.05
C GLY A 34 -24.66 18.69 -9.06
N PRO A 35 -24.40 19.99 -9.37
CA PRO A 35 -24.77 21.09 -8.48
C PRO A 35 -26.26 21.23 -8.21
N LYS A 36 -27.14 20.64 -9.04
CA LYS A 36 -28.60 20.71 -8.92
C LYS A 36 -29.18 19.52 -8.14
N LEU A 37 -28.37 18.49 -7.85
CA LEU A 37 -28.83 17.29 -7.16
C LEU A 37 -28.90 17.53 -5.65
N SER A 38 -30.01 17.13 -5.03
CA SER A 38 -30.16 17.19 -3.57
C SER A 38 -29.32 16.11 -2.88
N PRO A 39 -28.94 16.30 -1.60
CA PRO A 39 -28.20 15.29 -0.84
C PRO A 39 -28.87 13.91 -0.82
N GLY A 40 -30.19 13.87 -0.66
CA GLY A 40 -30.96 12.61 -0.69
C GLY A 40 -30.89 11.92 -2.06
N LEU A 41 -30.90 12.68 -3.15
CA LEU A 41 -30.79 12.13 -4.50
C LEU A 41 -29.36 11.64 -4.78
N TRP A 42 -28.33 12.36 -4.33
CA TRP A 42 -26.95 11.90 -4.41
C TRP A 42 -26.76 10.55 -3.72
N ASN A 43 -27.31 10.38 -2.51
CA ASN A 43 -27.23 9.13 -1.77
C ASN A 43 -27.85 7.96 -2.56
N ILE A 44 -29.03 8.17 -3.15
CA ILE A 44 -29.69 7.18 -4.02
C ILE A 44 -28.84 6.87 -5.26
N VAL A 45 -28.24 7.89 -5.90
CA VAL A 45 -27.41 7.71 -7.09
C VAL A 45 -26.14 6.90 -6.76
N PHE A 46 -25.47 7.21 -5.66
CA PHE A 46 -24.26 6.48 -5.28
C PHE A 46 -24.57 5.03 -4.89
N LYS A 47 -25.53 4.81 -3.99
CA LYS A 47 -25.86 3.47 -3.48
C LYS A 47 -26.60 2.61 -4.49
N GLY A 48 -27.47 3.20 -5.30
CA GLY A 48 -28.34 2.49 -6.24
C GLY A 48 -27.79 2.36 -7.66
N VAL A 49 -26.82 3.19 -8.05
CA VAL A 49 -26.31 3.20 -9.43
C VAL A 49 -24.78 3.11 -9.49
N LEU A 50 -24.05 4.04 -8.88
CA LEU A 50 -22.61 4.17 -9.10
C LEU A 50 -21.77 3.06 -8.44
N ILE A 51 -22.04 2.74 -7.17
CA ILE A 51 -21.34 1.66 -6.48
C ILE A 51 -21.68 0.29 -7.12
N PRO A 52 -22.96 -0.05 -7.37
CA PRO A 52 -23.31 -1.26 -8.12
C PRO A 52 -22.65 -1.36 -9.49
N LEU A 53 -22.58 -0.25 -10.24
CA LEU A 53 -21.96 -0.22 -11.58
C LEU A 53 -20.51 -0.68 -11.56
N ILE A 54 -19.73 -0.35 -10.52
CA ILE A 54 -18.34 -0.84 -10.40
C ILE A 54 -18.32 -2.36 -10.32
N SER A 55 -19.20 -2.96 -9.52
CA SER A 55 -19.31 -4.41 -9.40
C SER A 55 -19.77 -5.06 -10.70
N ASP A 56 -20.76 -4.49 -11.38
CA ASP A 56 -21.30 -5.00 -12.64
C ASP A 56 -20.24 -4.97 -13.76
N LEU A 57 -19.50 -3.87 -13.88
CA LEU A 57 -18.39 -3.75 -14.83
C LEU A 57 -17.26 -4.72 -14.51
N ARG A 58 -16.94 -4.93 -13.22
CA ARG A 58 -15.95 -5.93 -12.79
C ARG A 58 -16.36 -7.35 -13.20
N GLN A 59 -17.63 -7.72 -13.01
CA GLN A 59 -18.14 -9.03 -13.41
C GLN A 59 -18.09 -9.19 -14.93
N LEU A 60 -18.47 -8.15 -15.68
CA LEU A 60 -18.39 -8.14 -17.15
C LEU A 60 -16.96 -8.34 -17.64
N GLU A 61 -15.99 -7.62 -17.07
CA GLU A 61 -14.57 -7.75 -17.42
C GLU A 61 -14.02 -9.14 -17.13
N THR A 62 -14.40 -9.71 -15.98
CA THR A 62 -14.00 -11.07 -15.57
C THR A 62 -14.57 -12.11 -16.54
N ALA A 63 -15.84 -11.97 -16.92
CA ALA A 63 -16.49 -12.84 -17.89
C ALA A 63 -15.86 -12.68 -19.29
N ALA A 64 -15.56 -11.46 -19.74
CA ALA A 64 -14.91 -11.23 -21.03
C ALA A 64 -13.51 -11.86 -21.11
N ALA A 65 -12.72 -11.75 -20.03
CA ALA A 65 -11.41 -12.37 -19.93
C ALA A 65 -11.45 -13.90 -20.05
N SER A 66 -12.51 -14.55 -19.56
CA SER A 66 -12.69 -16.01 -19.70
C SER A 66 -13.01 -16.46 -21.13
N VAL A 67 -13.47 -15.56 -22.01
CA VAL A 67 -13.91 -15.88 -23.38
C VAL A 67 -12.94 -15.32 -24.43
N ASP A 68 -11.76 -14.83 -24.01
CA ASP A 68 -10.72 -14.22 -24.86
C ASP A 68 -11.24 -13.06 -25.74
N VAL A 69 -12.32 -12.42 -25.30
CA VAL A 69 -12.80 -11.16 -25.85
C VAL A 69 -11.89 -10.10 -25.25
N GLY A 70 -11.04 -9.48 -26.07
CA GLY A 70 -9.93 -8.60 -25.66
C GLY A 70 -10.23 -7.56 -24.56
N PRO A 71 -9.21 -6.86 -24.04
CA PRO A 71 -9.27 -6.24 -22.72
C PRO A 71 -10.33 -5.15 -22.62
N VAL A 72 -11.41 -5.44 -21.89
CA VAL A 72 -12.36 -4.44 -21.40
C VAL A 72 -11.70 -3.76 -20.19
N LYS A 73 -11.51 -2.43 -20.25
CA LYS A 73 -10.86 -1.63 -19.19
C LYS A 73 -11.78 -0.48 -18.73
N CYS A 74 -13.07 -0.76 -18.65
CA CYS A 74 -14.09 0.22 -18.30
C CYS A 74 -14.27 0.35 -16.78
N CYS A 75 -14.12 -0.74 -16.01
CA CYS A 75 -14.27 -0.76 -14.56
C CYS A 75 -13.28 0.17 -13.87
N ARG A 76 -12.01 0.12 -14.29
CA ARG A 76 -10.97 1.03 -13.77
C ARG A 76 -11.33 2.51 -13.99
N VAL A 77 -11.75 2.86 -15.21
CA VAL A 77 -12.12 4.24 -15.55
C VAL A 77 -13.36 4.67 -14.76
N ALA A 78 -14.37 3.81 -14.68
CA ALA A 78 -15.58 4.05 -13.91
C ALA A 78 -15.27 4.28 -12.42
N LEU A 79 -14.40 3.46 -11.81
CA LEU A 79 -13.97 3.63 -10.42
C LEU A 79 -13.35 5.01 -10.20
N CYS A 80 -12.42 5.43 -11.07
CA CYS A 80 -11.81 6.76 -11.01
C CYS A 80 -12.87 7.88 -11.10
N GLN A 81 -13.84 7.75 -12.01
CA GLN A 81 -14.90 8.74 -12.20
C GLN A 81 -15.86 8.80 -11.01
N VAL A 82 -16.26 7.66 -10.44
CA VAL A 82 -17.15 7.59 -9.26
C VAL A 82 -16.52 8.30 -8.07
N VAL A 83 -15.25 8.03 -7.79
CA VAL A 83 -14.53 8.70 -6.69
C VAL A 83 -14.26 10.18 -7.00
N GLY A 84 -14.00 10.53 -8.26
CA GLY A 84 -13.86 11.93 -8.70
C GLY A 84 -15.13 12.75 -8.44
N ILE A 85 -16.29 12.22 -8.82
CA ILE A 85 -17.61 12.82 -8.52
C ILE A 85 -17.80 12.95 -7.01
N PHE A 86 -17.46 11.91 -6.24
CA PHE A 86 -17.56 11.94 -4.78
C PHE A 86 -16.75 13.09 -4.16
N GLY A 87 -15.49 13.24 -4.56
CA GLY A 87 -14.63 14.32 -4.08
C GLY A 87 -15.13 15.71 -4.49
N GLN A 88 -15.54 15.86 -5.75
CA GLN A 88 -16.03 17.14 -6.27
C GLN A 88 -17.29 17.62 -5.54
N PHE A 89 -18.27 16.72 -5.36
CA PHE A 89 -19.58 17.06 -4.78
C PHE A 89 -19.73 16.65 -3.31
N TYR A 90 -18.62 16.40 -2.60
CA TYR A 90 -18.64 15.95 -1.20
C TYR A 90 -19.54 16.83 -0.30
N ASP A 91 -19.53 18.15 -0.48
CA ASP A 91 -20.30 19.08 0.35
C ASP A 91 -21.82 18.83 0.26
N ALA A 92 -22.29 18.27 -0.85
CA ALA A 92 -23.69 17.88 -1.05
C ALA A 92 -23.95 16.40 -0.74
N ILE A 93 -22.97 15.51 -0.99
CA ILE A 93 -23.12 14.05 -0.79
C ILE A 93 -23.01 13.68 0.69
N GLY A 94 -22.09 14.33 1.41
CA GLY A 94 -21.65 13.90 2.74
C GLY A 94 -20.75 12.66 2.70
N PHE A 95 -20.36 12.18 3.88
CA PHE A 95 -19.53 10.99 3.98
C PHE A 95 -20.28 9.71 3.62
N LEU A 96 -19.65 8.86 2.81
CA LEU A 96 -20.21 7.59 2.33
C LEU A 96 -19.23 6.44 2.64
N PRO A 97 -19.38 5.76 3.80
CA PRO A 97 -18.53 4.62 4.18
C PRO A 97 -18.50 3.51 3.13
N GLU A 98 -19.60 3.30 2.42
CA GLU A 98 -19.74 2.26 1.41
C GLU A 98 -18.73 2.40 0.27
N LEU A 99 -18.42 3.64 -0.14
CA LEU A 99 -17.41 3.89 -1.17
C LEU A 99 -16.00 3.58 -0.65
N LEU A 100 -15.71 3.96 0.59
CA LEU A 100 -14.42 3.67 1.23
C LEU A 100 -14.19 2.16 1.35
N PHE A 101 -15.19 1.41 1.82
CA PHE A 101 -15.10 -0.05 1.91
C PHE A 101 -15.08 -0.74 0.54
N CYS A 102 -15.76 -0.19 -0.46
CA CYS A 102 -15.65 -0.67 -1.83
C CYS A 102 -14.21 -0.56 -2.34
N LEU A 103 -13.55 0.58 -2.12
CA LEU A 103 -12.13 0.77 -2.45
C LEU A 103 -11.23 -0.20 -1.68
N GLY A 104 -11.46 -0.37 -0.38
CA GLY A 104 -10.74 -1.33 0.46
C GLY A 104 -10.85 -2.77 -0.07
N ALA A 105 -12.07 -3.21 -0.39
CA ALA A 105 -12.31 -4.52 -1.00
C ALA A 105 -11.62 -4.67 -2.36
N CYS A 106 -11.62 -3.62 -3.20
CA CYS A 106 -10.90 -3.61 -4.47
C CYS A 106 -9.38 -3.76 -4.28
N MET A 107 -8.83 -3.25 -3.18
CA MET A 107 -7.40 -3.36 -2.86
C MET A 107 -7.01 -4.75 -2.31
N THR A 108 -7.89 -5.38 -1.53
CA THR A 108 -7.57 -6.63 -0.83
C THR A 108 -8.01 -7.90 -1.57
N THR A 109 -9.09 -7.85 -2.36
CA THR A 109 -9.71 -9.08 -2.92
C THR A 109 -9.51 -9.25 -4.43
N GLU A 110 -9.13 -8.21 -5.15
CA GLU A 110 -9.04 -8.27 -6.61
C GLU A 110 -7.83 -9.07 -7.10
N SER A 111 -8.07 -9.91 -8.10
CA SER A 111 -6.99 -10.58 -8.83
C SER A 111 -6.33 -9.63 -9.85
N ASN A 112 -7.10 -8.71 -10.43
CA ASN A 112 -6.61 -7.74 -11.42
C ASN A 112 -5.80 -6.62 -10.75
N SER A 113 -4.48 -6.68 -10.90
CA SER A 113 -3.55 -5.70 -10.34
C SER A 113 -3.81 -4.27 -10.81
N GLY A 114 -4.27 -4.08 -12.06
CA GLY A 114 -4.55 -2.76 -12.61
C GLY A 114 -5.76 -2.08 -11.97
N LEU A 115 -6.79 -2.85 -11.61
CA LEU A 115 -7.96 -2.34 -10.89
C LEU A 115 -7.62 -2.09 -9.42
N ALA A 116 -6.94 -3.03 -8.77
CA ALA A 116 -6.55 -2.93 -7.36
C ALA A 116 -5.65 -1.70 -7.10
N CYS A 117 -4.63 -1.48 -7.95
CA CYS A 117 -3.76 -0.31 -7.85
C CYS A 117 -4.53 0.98 -8.15
N ALA A 118 -5.46 0.96 -9.12
CA ALA A 118 -6.28 2.13 -9.40
C ALA A 118 -7.18 2.52 -8.22
N ALA A 119 -7.69 1.55 -7.46
CA ALA A 119 -8.43 1.83 -6.22
C ALA A 119 -7.56 2.59 -5.21
N ALA A 120 -6.33 2.13 -4.98
CA ALA A 120 -5.37 2.81 -4.11
C ALA A 120 -5.02 4.23 -4.62
N THR A 121 -4.63 4.37 -5.89
CA THR A 121 -4.29 5.67 -6.49
C THR A 121 -5.47 6.64 -6.50
N THR A 122 -6.69 6.15 -6.71
CA THR A 122 -7.87 7.01 -6.73
C THR A 122 -8.24 7.46 -5.31
N LEU A 123 -8.07 6.59 -4.30
CA LEU A 123 -8.19 6.99 -2.90
C LEU A 123 -7.15 8.06 -2.57
N GLU A 124 -5.89 7.87 -2.95
CA GLU A 124 -4.85 8.88 -2.77
C GLU A 124 -5.24 10.24 -3.37
N ASN A 125 -5.67 10.25 -4.64
CA ASN A 125 -6.08 11.48 -5.32
C ASN A 125 -7.24 12.18 -4.60
N LEU A 126 -8.21 11.41 -4.10
CA LEU A 126 -9.32 11.92 -3.30
C LEU A 126 -8.80 12.58 -2.01
N LEU A 127 -7.95 11.89 -1.26
CA LEU A 127 -7.44 12.36 0.03
C LEU A 127 -6.53 13.59 -0.13
N VAL A 128 -5.72 13.65 -1.18
CA VAL A 128 -4.81 14.78 -1.45
C VAL A 128 -5.58 15.99 -2.00
N SER A 129 -6.52 15.78 -2.93
CA SER A 129 -7.20 16.88 -3.64
C SER A 129 -8.41 17.42 -2.88
N HIS A 130 -9.13 16.56 -2.17
CA HIS A 130 -10.38 16.90 -1.50
C HIS A 130 -10.33 16.70 0.02
N GLY A 131 -9.19 16.31 0.58
CA GLY A 131 -9.03 16.02 2.01
C GLY A 131 -9.40 17.16 2.96
N LEU A 132 -9.30 18.42 2.51
CA LEU A 132 -9.70 19.60 3.29
C LEU A 132 -11.20 19.65 3.57
N LYS A 133 -12.02 18.96 2.75
CA LYS A 133 -13.47 18.89 2.94
C LYS A 133 -13.88 17.91 4.04
N PHE A 134 -13.01 16.96 4.40
CA PHE A 134 -13.36 15.90 5.33
C PHE A 134 -13.20 16.38 6.78
N PRO A 135 -14.23 16.23 7.64
CA PRO A 135 -14.12 16.52 9.05
C PRO A 135 -13.29 15.43 9.78
N GLU A 136 -12.87 15.73 11.01
CA GLU A 136 -11.95 14.87 11.78
C GLU A 136 -12.48 13.44 12.01
N ASN A 137 -13.78 13.28 12.28
CA ASN A 137 -14.40 11.97 12.46
C ASN A 137 -14.34 11.12 11.18
N VAL A 138 -14.46 11.75 10.02
CA VAL A 138 -14.35 11.08 8.71
C VAL A 138 -12.90 10.70 8.43
N TRP A 139 -11.96 11.60 8.74
CA TRP A 139 -10.52 11.29 8.65
C TRP A 139 -10.10 10.13 9.54
N GLY A 140 -10.67 10.00 10.74
CA GLY A 140 -10.43 8.86 11.62
C GLY A 140 -10.82 7.53 10.95
N LEU A 141 -12.02 7.46 10.38
CA LEU A 141 -12.50 6.26 9.66
C LEU A 141 -11.64 5.93 8.43
N ILE A 142 -11.24 6.95 7.66
CA ILE A 142 -10.35 6.78 6.51
C ILE A 142 -8.98 6.24 6.97
N ALA A 143 -8.41 6.81 8.03
CA ALA A 143 -7.10 6.40 8.54
C ALA A 143 -7.12 4.96 9.05
N ASP A 144 -8.19 4.58 9.76
CA ASP A 144 -8.38 3.21 10.25
C ASP A 144 -8.53 2.21 9.11
N GLU A 145 -9.32 2.53 8.08
CA GLU A 145 -9.48 1.65 6.92
C GLU A 145 -8.18 1.49 6.13
N VAL A 146 -7.44 2.58 5.88
CA VAL A 146 -6.16 2.50 5.17
C VAL A 146 -5.18 1.59 5.91
N ARG A 147 -5.08 1.70 7.25
CA ARG A 147 -4.26 0.80 8.06
C ARG A 147 -4.75 -0.64 8.00
N HIS A 148 -6.07 -0.83 8.04
CA HIS A 148 -6.65 -2.16 7.91
C HIS A 148 -6.25 -2.79 6.58
N VAL A 149 -6.41 -2.09 5.46
CA VAL A 149 -6.01 -2.58 4.13
C VAL A 149 -4.52 -2.92 4.08
N VAL A 150 -3.64 -2.05 4.58
CA VAL A 150 -2.19 -2.32 4.65
C VAL A 150 -1.90 -3.60 5.44
N SER A 151 -2.56 -3.79 6.58
CA SER A 151 -2.38 -5.00 7.40
C SER A 151 -2.85 -6.28 6.72
N GLN A 152 -3.87 -6.20 5.86
CA GLN A 152 -4.44 -7.34 5.15
C GLN A 152 -3.59 -7.77 3.96
N ILE A 153 -3.00 -6.83 3.23
CA ILE A 153 -2.22 -7.13 2.02
C ILE A 153 -0.76 -7.49 2.31
N GLN A 154 -0.24 -7.12 3.49
CA GLN A 154 1.14 -7.42 3.86
C GLN A 154 1.28 -8.92 4.17
N PRO A 155 2.21 -9.65 3.53
CA PRO A 155 2.35 -11.11 3.70
C PRO A 155 3.12 -11.46 4.98
N THR A 156 2.61 -11.05 6.14
CA THR A 156 3.28 -11.18 7.46
C THR A 156 3.66 -12.62 7.81
N TRP A 157 2.89 -13.60 7.32
CA TRP A 157 3.17 -15.04 7.47
C TRP A 157 4.53 -15.47 6.93
N LEU A 158 5.17 -14.71 6.03
CA LEU A 158 6.52 -15.00 5.52
C LEU A 158 7.57 -15.10 6.63
N LEU A 159 7.39 -14.31 7.69
CA LEU A 159 8.33 -14.24 8.80
C LEU A 159 7.85 -15.07 10.02
N SER A 160 6.57 -15.43 10.07
CA SER A 160 5.97 -16.21 11.17
C SER A 160 6.34 -17.70 11.18
N GLY A 161 6.84 -18.24 10.07
CA GLY A 161 7.13 -19.68 9.89
C GLY A 161 8.61 -20.06 9.86
N ALA A 162 9.53 -19.18 10.28
CA ALA A 162 10.92 -19.59 10.46
C ALA A 162 10.96 -20.62 11.60
N PRO A 163 11.45 -21.86 11.37
CA PRO A 163 11.62 -22.80 12.48
C PRO A 163 12.58 -22.16 13.48
N THR A 164 12.08 -21.81 14.66
CA THR A 164 12.90 -21.76 15.86
C THR A 164 13.36 -23.19 16.06
N SER A 165 14.56 -23.53 15.58
CA SER A 165 15.18 -24.83 15.84
C SER A 165 15.49 -24.92 17.33
N SER A 166 14.47 -25.27 18.12
CA SER A 166 14.58 -25.73 19.50
C SER A 166 14.04 -27.15 19.57
N THR A 167 14.64 -28.04 18.78
CA THR A 167 14.64 -29.47 19.05
C THR A 167 16.01 -30.00 18.66
N SER A 168 16.70 -30.51 19.68
CA SER A 168 17.99 -31.18 19.69
C SER A 168 18.08 -32.33 18.69
N ASP A 169 19.32 -32.54 18.20
CA ASP A 169 19.80 -33.65 17.39
C ASP A 169 19.44 -33.63 15.89
N ASP A 170 20.13 -32.79 15.13
CA ASP A 170 20.73 -33.16 13.84
C ASP A 170 21.74 -32.09 13.39
N VAL A 171 22.82 -32.54 12.74
CA VAL A 171 24.07 -31.82 12.46
C VAL A 171 23.85 -30.39 11.96
N ALA A 172 24.39 -29.42 12.72
CA ALA A 172 24.40 -28.00 12.38
C ALA A 172 25.01 -27.78 10.98
N PRO A 173 24.37 -27.03 10.08
CA PRO A 173 25.05 -26.52 8.90
C PRO A 173 26.12 -25.53 9.37
N SER A 174 27.35 -25.75 8.93
CA SER A 174 28.55 -24.96 9.25
C SER A 174 28.28 -23.45 9.14
N GLU A 175 28.88 -22.68 10.05
CA GLU A 175 28.79 -21.21 10.21
C GLU A 175 29.12 -20.38 8.95
N GLU A 176 29.52 -21.02 7.85
CA GLU A 176 29.84 -20.38 6.57
C GLU A 176 28.62 -19.98 5.71
N LEU A 177 27.41 -20.48 6.01
CA LEU A 177 26.19 -20.17 5.22
C LEU A 177 25.38 -18.97 5.72
N LEU A 178 25.72 -18.42 6.88
CA LEU A 178 25.10 -17.19 7.39
C LEU A 178 25.90 -16.00 6.88
N SER A 179 25.24 -15.08 6.17
CA SER A 179 25.85 -13.79 5.87
C SER A 179 26.27 -13.10 7.18
N PRO A 180 27.43 -12.43 7.25
CA PRO A 180 27.93 -11.76 8.47
C PRO A 180 26.91 -10.83 9.16
N MET A 181 25.94 -10.32 8.39
CA MET A 181 24.86 -9.45 8.87
C MET A 181 23.79 -10.16 9.70
N ALA A 182 23.62 -11.49 9.58
CA ALA A 182 22.69 -12.27 10.41
C ALA A 182 23.21 -12.45 11.85
N GLN A 183 24.53 -12.53 12.02
CA GLN A 183 25.21 -12.70 13.30
C GLN A 183 25.13 -11.42 14.17
N PHE A 184 25.07 -10.24 13.55
CA PHE A 184 25.00 -8.96 14.28
C PHE A 184 23.60 -8.65 14.88
N ARG A 185 22.55 -9.41 14.53
CA ARG A 185 21.16 -9.01 14.77
C ARG A 185 20.39 -9.79 15.83
N SER A 186 20.89 -10.94 16.29
CA SER A 186 20.18 -11.73 17.31
C SER A 186 20.15 -11.06 18.69
N ALA A 187 20.94 -10.01 18.92
CA ALA A 187 21.07 -9.38 20.24
C ALA A 187 20.07 -8.25 20.56
N ASN A 188 19.33 -7.71 19.57
CA ASN A 188 18.67 -6.39 19.71
C ASN A 188 17.19 -6.30 19.31
N PHE A 189 16.41 -7.40 19.21
CA PHE A 189 15.01 -7.28 18.77
C PHE A 189 14.06 -8.28 19.41
N ASP A 190 13.10 -7.78 20.19
CA ASP A 190 11.87 -8.48 20.56
C ASP A 190 10.75 -8.14 19.54
N PRO A 191 9.92 -9.12 19.14
CA PRO A 191 8.80 -8.89 18.22
C PRO A 191 7.67 -8.11 18.90
N PRO A 192 7.03 -7.13 18.22
CA PRO A 192 5.85 -6.45 18.75
C PRO A 192 4.64 -7.40 18.74
N GLY A 193 3.90 -7.41 19.84
CA GLY A 193 2.66 -8.20 20.00
C GLY A 193 1.52 -7.75 19.07
N PRO A 194 0.44 -8.56 18.95
CA PRO A 194 -0.62 -8.31 17.98
C PRO A 194 -1.50 -7.10 18.38
N PRO A 195 -1.83 -6.17 17.44
CA PRO A 195 -2.80 -5.12 17.71
C PRO A 195 -4.24 -5.65 17.60
N SER A 196 -5.05 -5.33 18.60
CA SER A 196 -6.48 -5.67 18.71
C SER A 196 -7.31 -4.40 18.54
N VAL A 197 -8.03 -4.23 17.42
CA VAL A 197 -8.81 -2.99 17.20
C VAL A 197 -10.13 -3.11 16.43
N ILE A 198 -10.42 -4.21 15.71
CA ILE A 198 -11.64 -4.33 14.89
C ILE A 198 -12.76 -5.09 15.62
N SER A 199 -13.09 -4.68 16.84
CA SER A 199 -14.26 -5.22 17.57
C SER A 199 -15.35 -4.16 17.85
N MET A 200 -15.17 -2.91 17.43
CA MET A 200 -15.98 -1.80 17.98
C MET A 200 -17.23 -1.39 17.17
N TYR A 201 -17.47 -1.89 15.95
CA TYR A 201 -18.67 -1.47 15.18
C TYR A 201 -19.46 -2.57 14.45
N PRO A 202 -19.84 -3.68 15.09
CA PRO A 202 -20.74 -4.67 14.47
C PRO A 202 -22.16 -4.12 14.23
N SER A 203 -22.63 -3.19 15.08
CA SER A 203 -24.01 -2.69 15.07
C SER A 203 -24.35 -1.76 13.89
N VAL A 204 -23.36 -1.05 13.35
CA VAL A 204 -23.54 -0.15 12.18
C VAL A 204 -23.79 -0.97 10.91
N MET A 205 -23.14 -2.13 10.79
CA MET A 205 -23.29 -3.05 9.66
C MET A 205 -24.66 -3.73 9.65
N GLN A 206 -25.24 -3.96 10.82
CA GLN A 206 -26.52 -4.64 10.98
C GLN A 206 -27.73 -3.71 10.72
N CYS A 207 -27.60 -2.40 11.02
CA CYS A 207 -28.66 -1.41 10.80
C CYS A 207 -28.88 -1.02 9.33
N LEU A 208 -27.89 -1.22 8.45
CA LEU A 208 -27.95 -0.74 7.06
C LEU A 208 -28.53 -1.75 6.06
N GLN A 209 -28.93 -2.96 6.49
CA GLN A 209 -29.52 -4.03 5.66
C GLN A 209 -28.78 -4.32 4.34
N PHE A 210 -27.48 -4.02 4.26
CA PHE A 210 -26.68 -4.33 3.09
C PHE A 210 -26.41 -5.84 3.02
N ASP A 211 -26.95 -6.49 1.99
CA ASP A 211 -26.65 -7.87 1.68
C ASP A 211 -25.30 -7.95 0.93
N LEU A 212 -24.21 -7.90 1.70
CA LEU A 212 -22.82 -7.94 1.21
C LEU A 212 -22.27 -9.37 1.09
N ASN A 213 -23.14 -10.37 0.93
CA ASN A 213 -22.79 -11.79 0.76
C ASN A 213 -21.94 -12.08 -0.51
N ALA A 214 -21.71 -11.10 -1.37
CA ALA A 214 -20.84 -11.21 -2.54
C ALA A 214 -19.41 -10.63 -2.34
N VAL A 215 -19.10 -10.08 -1.17
CA VAL A 215 -17.72 -9.73 -0.79
C VAL A 215 -17.30 -10.74 0.26
N PRO A 216 -16.30 -11.61 0.01
CA PRO A 216 -15.88 -12.59 0.99
C PRO A 216 -15.28 -11.85 2.19
N ARG A 217 -16.13 -11.60 3.20
CA ARG A 217 -15.70 -11.32 4.56
C ARG A 217 -15.24 -12.64 5.12
N ASN A 218 -13.94 -12.84 5.19
CA ASN A 218 -13.41 -13.94 5.98
C ASN A 218 -13.87 -13.72 7.41
N HIS A 219 -14.81 -14.56 7.84
CA HIS A 219 -15.22 -14.64 9.23
C HIS A 219 -13.98 -14.88 10.08
N LEU A 220 -13.73 -13.96 11.02
CA LEU A 220 -12.75 -14.11 12.09
C LEU A 220 -13.19 -15.30 12.96
N THR A 221 -12.89 -16.52 12.55
CA THR A 221 -12.80 -17.65 13.47
C THR A 221 -11.62 -17.38 14.37
N ALA A 222 -11.87 -17.45 15.68
CA ALA A 222 -10.90 -17.24 16.75
C ALA A 222 -9.83 -18.35 16.79
N THR A 223 -9.03 -18.45 15.74
CA THR A 223 -7.77 -19.20 15.68
C THR A 223 -6.77 -18.28 15.01
N THR A 224 -5.70 -17.96 15.73
CA THR A 224 -4.54 -17.15 15.32
C THR A 224 -3.70 -17.82 14.22
N ASP A 225 -4.34 -18.35 13.18
CA ASP A 225 -3.66 -18.87 12.01
C ASP A 225 -3.60 -17.74 10.98
N VAL A 226 -2.41 -17.15 10.86
CA VAL A 226 -2.09 -16.20 9.80
C VAL A 226 -2.38 -16.88 8.47
N ILE A 227 -3.40 -16.42 7.75
CA ILE A 227 -3.91 -17.07 6.53
C ILE A 227 -2.81 -17.07 5.47
N ARG A 228 -2.15 -18.22 5.32
CA ARG A 228 -1.15 -18.44 4.26
C ARG A 228 -1.91 -18.68 2.94
N PRO A 229 -1.58 -17.96 1.86
CA PRO A 229 -2.22 -18.20 0.56
C PRO A 229 -1.90 -19.62 0.07
N THR A 230 -2.85 -20.23 -0.64
CA THR A 230 -2.72 -21.58 -1.20
C THR A 230 -1.55 -21.71 -2.18
N SER A 231 -1.15 -20.60 -2.82
CA SER A 231 0.05 -20.53 -3.68
C SER A 231 1.36 -20.69 -2.91
N GLY A 232 1.38 -20.44 -1.59
CA GLY A 232 2.58 -20.50 -0.76
C GLY A 232 3.55 -19.33 -0.92
N TYR A 233 3.21 -18.31 -1.73
CA TYR A 233 3.97 -17.07 -1.93
C TYR A 233 3.06 -15.82 -2.02
N PRO A 234 3.60 -14.60 -1.80
CA PRO A 234 2.80 -13.37 -1.84
C PRO A 234 2.19 -13.09 -3.22
N SER A 235 0.94 -12.59 -3.23
CA SER A 235 0.27 -12.13 -4.46
C SER A 235 0.99 -10.92 -5.06
N THR A 236 1.32 -10.98 -6.35
CA THR A 236 1.87 -9.83 -7.09
C THR A 236 0.95 -8.62 -7.02
N THR A 237 -0.37 -8.82 -7.06
CA THR A 237 -1.37 -7.76 -6.92
C THR A 237 -1.26 -7.09 -5.56
N HIS A 238 -1.24 -7.85 -4.47
CA HIS A 238 -1.09 -7.29 -3.10
C HIS A 238 0.21 -6.52 -2.92
N LEU A 239 1.31 -7.00 -3.51
CA LEU A 239 2.60 -6.31 -3.47
C LEU A 239 2.60 -4.97 -4.23
N LEU A 240 1.89 -4.88 -5.36
CA LEU A 240 1.72 -3.64 -6.12
C LEU A 240 0.78 -2.66 -5.40
N VAL A 241 -0.27 -3.17 -4.77
CA VAL A 241 -1.17 -2.38 -3.91
C VAL A 241 -0.40 -1.84 -2.70
N LEU A 242 0.46 -2.63 -2.08
CA LEU A 242 1.29 -2.18 -0.95
C LEU A 242 2.21 -1.03 -1.36
N LEU A 243 2.83 -1.12 -2.55
CA LEU A 243 3.67 -0.05 -3.09
C LEU A 243 2.87 1.25 -3.29
N THR A 244 1.68 1.15 -3.87
CA THR A 244 0.80 2.31 -4.09
C THR A 244 0.27 2.89 -2.77
N LEU A 245 -0.03 2.05 -1.77
CA LEU A 245 -0.44 2.53 -0.45
C LEU A 245 0.69 3.23 0.32
N GLN A 246 1.95 2.81 0.16
CA GLN A 246 3.09 3.53 0.73
C GLN A 246 3.19 4.96 0.18
N SER A 247 3.02 5.12 -1.14
CA SER A 247 2.99 6.44 -1.78
C SER A 247 1.78 7.26 -1.34
N LEU A 248 0.59 6.63 -1.22
CA LEU A 248 -0.60 7.26 -0.66
C LEU A 248 -0.32 7.83 0.74
N LEU A 249 0.21 7.01 1.64
CA LEU A 249 0.52 7.41 3.01
C LEU A 249 1.50 8.60 3.03
N GLY A 250 2.59 8.53 2.26
CA GLY A 250 3.55 9.62 2.16
C GLY A 250 2.92 10.92 1.61
N ASN A 251 2.10 10.82 0.57
CA ASN A 251 1.44 11.97 -0.05
C ASN A 251 0.39 12.61 0.87
N VAL A 252 -0.41 11.82 1.57
CA VAL A 252 -1.41 12.33 2.54
C VAL A 252 -0.74 13.01 3.72
N LEU A 253 0.29 12.39 4.31
CA LEU A 253 1.04 12.97 5.43
C LEU A 253 1.76 14.25 5.03
N THR A 254 2.35 14.29 3.83
CA THR A 254 2.97 15.51 3.30
C THR A 254 1.94 16.59 2.98
N ALA A 255 0.76 16.23 2.46
CA ALA A 255 -0.33 17.17 2.19
C ALA A 255 -0.84 17.83 3.49
N ARG A 256 -0.93 17.06 4.58
CA ARG A 256 -1.25 17.58 5.92
C ARG A 256 -0.27 18.66 6.39
N LEU A 257 1.00 18.55 6.02
CA LEU A 257 2.03 19.53 6.39
C LEU A 257 2.00 20.79 5.51
N LYS A 258 1.38 20.69 4.32
CA LYS A 258 1.22 21.81 3.38
C LYS A 258 -0.05 22.62 3.64
N GLY A 259 -1.12 22.01 4.15
CA GLY A 259 -2.40 22.67 4.39
C GLY A 259 -3.19 22.07 5.56
N PRO A 260 -4.20 22.78 6.08
CA PRO A 260 -4.92 22.41 7.30
C PRO A 260 -5.91 21.26 7.06
N LEU A 261 -5.42 20.02 6.96
CA LEU A 261 -6.30 18.84 6.99
C LEU A 261 -6.82 18.60 8.41
N ALA A 262 -8.09 18.26 8.55
CA ALA A 262 -8.69 17.85 9.85
C ALA A 262 -8.23 16.46 10.33
N LEU A 263 -7.12 15.96 9.79
CA LEU A 263 -6.48 14.73 10.23
C LEU A 263 -5.78 14.95 11.56
N SER A 264 -6.33 14.35 12.62
CA SER A 264 -5.83 14.51 13.99
C SER A 264 -4.37 14.07 14.11
N PRO A 265 -3.58 14.64 15.06
CA PRO A 265 -2.20 14.24 15.28
C PRO A 265 -2.03 12.74 15.58
N GLY A 266 -2.97 12.14 16.31
CA GLY A 266 -2.94 10.72 16.65
C GLY A 266 -3.12 9.82 15.42
N HIS A 267 -4.10 10.13 14.55
CA HIS A 267 -4.27 9.40 13.30
C HIS A 267 -3.10 9.62 12.35
N ALA A 268 -2.54 10.83 12.27
CA ALA A 268 -1.34 11.10 11.48
C ALA A 268 -0.13 10.28 11.96
N ALA A 269 0.09 10.20 13.28
CA ALA A 269 1.14 9.36 13.86
C ALA A 269 0.91 7.87 13.58
N SER A 270 -0.35 7.41 13.63
CA SER A 270 -0.72 6.03 13.31
C SER A 270 -0.47 5.67 11.84
N LEU A 271 -0.79 6.57 10.90
CA LEU A 271 -0.48 6.41 9.48
C LEU A 271 1.03 6.43 9.20
N LEU A 272 1.77 7.32 9.87
CA LEU A 272 3.22 7.37 9.79
C LEU A 272 3.87 6.09 10.36
N GLY A 273 3.32 5.54 11.44
CA GLY A 273 3.71 4.25 12.02
C GLY A 273 3.46 3.10 11.05
N ALA A 274 2.28 3.04 10.43
CA ALA A 274 1.97 2.03 9.42
C ALA A 274 2.92 2.08 8.21
N LEU A 275 3.29 3.29 7.75
CA LEU A 275 4.30 3.46 6.70
C LEU A 275 5.66 2.91 7.16
N LYS A 276 6.09 3.23 8.39
CA LYS A 276 7.34 2.73 8.98
C LYS A 276 7.39 1.21 9.07
N GLU A 277 6.34 0.62 9.62
CA GLU A 277 6.19 -0.83 9.77
C GLU A 277 6.19 -1.53 8.42
N SER A 278 5.56 -0.94 7.39
CA SER A 278 5.50 -1.54 6.06
C SER A 278 6.89 -1.75 5.43
N TYR A 279 7.73 -0.72 5.39
CA TYR A 279 9.07 -0.85 4.79
C TYR A 279 10.00 -1.67 5.70
N ALA A 280 9.83 -1.59 7.02
CA ALA A 280 10.62 -2.37 7.97
C ALA A 280 10.34 -3.87 7.81
N PHE A 281 9.08 -4.25 7.59
CA PHE A 281 8.71 -5.62 7.26
C PHE A 281 9.35 -6.07 5.94
N CYS A 282 9.22 -5.27 4.86
CA CYS A 282 9.84 -5.60 3.57
C CYS A 282 11.36 -5.77 3.70
N ARG A 283 12.01 -4.93 4.52
CA ARG A 283 13.43 -5.05 4.84
C ARG A 283 13.77 -6.40 5.48
N GLN A 284 13.00 -6.82 6.48
CA GLN A 284 13.22 -8.10 7.15
C GLN A 284 13.11 -9.28 6.18
N VAL A 285 12.09 -9.27 5.30
CA VAL A 285 11.94 -10.28 4.24
C VAL A 285 13.14 -10.24 3.29
N ASN A 286 13.60 -9.06 2.90
CA ASN A 286 14.73 -8.91 2.00
C ASN A 286 16.03 -9.45 2.58
N ASP A 287 16.25 -9.28 3.88
CA ASP A 287 17.43 -9.78 4.58
C ASP A 287 17.41 -11.31 4.80
N ARG A 288 16.24 -11.94 4.74
CA ARG A 288 16.05 -13.39 4.89
C ARG A 288 16.17 -14.11 3.53
N LEU A 289 17.40 -14.42 3.14
CA LEU A 289 17.69 -15.13 1.88
C LEU A 289 17.01 -16.52 1.82
N ASP A 290 16.90 -17.19 2.96
CA ASP A 290 16.21 -18.48 3.11
C ASP A 290 14.72 -18.39 2.76
N VAL A 291 14.03 -17.37 3.29
CA VAL A 291 12.61 -17.09 2.99
C VAL A 291 12.44 -16.78 1.50
N ARG A 292 13.24 -15.84 0.97
CA ARG A 292 13.22 -15.45 -0.45
C ARG A 292 13.48 -16.63 -1.39
N THR A 293 14.45 -17.48 -1.06
CA THR A 293 14.80 -18.66 -1.85
C THR A 293 13.67 -19.69 -1.82
N THR A 294 13.02 -19.88 -0.66
CA THR A 294 11.87 -20.77 -0.52
C THR A 294 10.68 -20.27 -1.34
N CYS A 295 10.34 -18.99 -1.25
CA CYS A 295 9.28 -18.41 -2.07
C CYS A 295 9.59 -18.47 -3.57
N THR A 296 10.84 -18.21 -3.97
CA THR A 296 11.26 -18.31 -5.38
C THR A 296 11.11 -19.74 -5.89
N ARG A 297 11.50 -20.75 -5.08
CA ARG A 297 11.29 -22.17 -5.40
C ARG A 297 9.82 -22.55 -5.48
N ALA A 298 8.96 -21.92 -4.68
CA ALA A 298 7.51 -22.06 -4.76
C ALA A 298 6.88 -21.35 -5.98
N GLY A 299 7.67 -20.70 -6.83
CA GLY A 299 7.21 -20.04 -8.05
C GLY A 299 7.02 -18.52 -7.92
N TRP A 300 7.42 -17.91 -6.81
CA TRP A 300 7.36 -16.45 -6.67
C TRP A 300 8.33 -15.77 -7.64
N MET A 301 7.78 -15.14 -8.67
CA MET A 301 8.53 -14.26 -9.57
C MET A 301 7.93 -12.86 -9.50
N TYR A 302 8.57 -11.98 -8.74
CA TYR A 302 8.20 -10.57 -8.74
C TYR A 302 8.82 -9.89 -9.98
N PRO A 303 8.07 -9.09 -10.74
CA PRO A 303 8.54 -8.46 -11.97
C PRO A 303 9.50 -7.31 -11.64
N LEU A 304 10.74 -7.67 -11.33
CA LEU A 304 11.88 -6.78 -11.26
C LEU A 304 12.86 -7.19 -12.35
N ASP A 305 13.48 -6.21 -12.99
CA ASP A 305 14.66 -6.42 -13.85
C ASP A 305 15.84 -6.84 -12.97
N LYS A 306 15.78 -8.07 -12.45
CA LYS A 306 16.83 -8.71 -11.66
C LYS A 306 17.53 -9.77 -12.49
N PRO A 307 18.82 -10.06 -12.22
CA PRO A 307 19.50 -11.19 -12.85
C PRO A 307 18.70 -12.49 -12.64
N ALA A 308 18.59 -13.34 -13.66
CA ALA A 308 17.78 -14.56 -13.62
C ALA A 308 18.14 -15.52 -12.47
N ALA A 309 19.41 -15.51 -12.03
CA ALA A 309 19.92 -16.31 -10.93
C ALA A 309 19.54 -15.79 -9.51
N MET A 310 18.91 -14.62 -9.39
CA MET A 310 18.61 -13.99 -8.11
C MET A 310 17.23 -14.38 -7.58
N SER A 311 17.09 -14.62 -6.28
CA SER A 311 15.78 -14.84 -5.64
C SER A 311 14.89 -13.59 -5.71
N SER A 312 13.57 -13.78 -5.76
CA SER A 312 12.61 -12.69 -5.66
C SER A 312 12.73 -11.94 -4.32
N SER A 313 12.39 -10.65 -4.33
CA SER A 313 12.54 -9.74 -3.19
C SER A 313 11.39 -8.74 -3.16
N MET A 314 11.19 -8.13 -1.99
CA MET A 314 10.32 -6.97 -1.77
C MET A 314 11.14 -5.67 -1.77
N LEU A 315 12.24 -5.63 -2.53
CA LEU A 315 13.14 -4.46 -2.57
C LEU A 315 12.43 -3.17 -3.01
N PRO A 316 11.49 -3.19 -3.99
CA PRO A 316 10.75 -1.99 -4.37
C PRO A 316 9.92 -1.40 -3.22
N GLN A 317 9.25 -2.24 -2.44
CA GLN A 317 8.44 -1.81 -1.29
C GLN A 317 9.32 -1.30 -0.14
N GLU A 318 10.49 -1.91 0.07
CA GLU A 318 11.47 -1.39 1.03
C GLU A 318 11.95 0.01 0.61
N LEU A 319 12.38 0.17 -0.63
CA LEU A 319 12.92 1.43 -1.14
C LEU A 319 11.87 2.55 -1.17
N ASN A 320 10.69 2.26 -1.73
CA ASN A 320 9.61 3.23 -1.83
C ASN A 320 9.12 3.64 -0.44
N GLY A 321 8.81 2.68 0.43
CA GLY A 321 8.36 3.01 1.79
C GLY A 321 9.41 3.77 2.61
N LYS A 322 10.70 3.43 2.49
CA LYS A 322 11.80 4.20 3.11
C LYS A 322 11.83 5.64 2.59
N TRP A 323 11.76 5.82 1.27
CA TRP A 323 11.78 7.15 0.66
C TRP A 323 10.56 7.98 1.07
N GLU A 324 9.37 7.41 1.01
CA GLU A 324 8.14 8.10 1.40
C GLU A 324 8.16 8.53 2.87
N TYR A 325 8.69 7.67 3.74
CA TYR A 325 8.87 7.98 5.15
C TYR A 325 9.91 9.10 5.38
N LEU A 326 11.08 9.02 4.72
CA LEU A 326 12.09 10.08 4.76
C LEU A 326 11.54 11.41 4.27
N ARG A 327 10.79 11.42 3.17
CA ARG A 327 10.14 12.60 2.61
C ARG A 327 9.20 13.26 3.61
N VAL A 328 8.41 12.47 4.34
CA VAL A 328 7.55 12.99 5.42
C VAL A 328 8.39 13.55 6.57
N LEU A 329 9.45 12.87 6.99
CA LEU A 329 10.33 13.35 8.07
C LEU A 329 11.03 14.67 7.70
N PHE A 330 11.58 14.79 6.49
CA PHE A 330 12.15 16.05 6.01
C PHE A 330 11.10 17.17 6.04
N ALA A 331 9.88 16.89 5.56
CA ALA A 331 8.79 17.87 5.61
C ALA A 331 8.39 18.24 7.04
N MET A 332 8.40 17.30 8.00
CA MET A 332 8.10 17.56 9.41
C MET A 332 9.18 18.44 10.06
N VAL A 333 10.47 18.17 9.79
CA VAL A 333 11.58 18.99 10.29
C VAL A 333 11.50 20.41 9.73
N ASN A 334 11.32 20.56 8.40
CA ASN A 334 11.19 21.85 7.73
C ASN A 334 9.97 22.67 8.19
N LYS A 335 8.91 22.00 8.67
CA LYS A 335 7.71 22.64 9.22
C LYS A 335 7.72 22.77 10.74
N HIS A 336 8.83 22.41 11.38
CA HIS A 336 9.01 22.41 12.83
C HIS A 336 7.93 21.62 13.61
N VAL A 337 7.47 20.50 13.07
CA VAL A 337 6.47 19.61 13.71
C VAL A 337 7.20 18.48 14.43
N ALA A 338 6.97 18.33 15.75
CA ALA A 338 7.58 17.28 16.57
C ALA A 338 9.12 17.17 16.38
N VAL A 339 9.79 18.32 16.34
CA VAL A 339 11.15 18.47 15.81
C VAL A 339 12.17 17.53 16.43
N ALA A 340 12.17 17.35 17.76
CA ALA A 340 13.14 16.49 18.43
C ALA A 340 13.03 15.03 17.97
N ASP A 341 11.82 14.47 18.00
CA ASP A 341 11.56 13.08 17.61
C ASP A 341 11.74 12.86 16.11
N SER A 342 11.31 13.81 15.29
CA SER A 342 11.47 13.75 13.83
C SER A 342 12.93 13.86 13.41
N ARG A 343 13.72 14.73 14.05
CA ARG A 343 15.17 14.86 13.78
C ARG A 343 15.93 13.60 14.19
N HIS A 344 15.63 13.04 15.36
CA HIS A 344 16.25 11.78 15.79
C HIS A 344 15.96 10.66 14.77
N GLN A 345 14.69 10.47 14.41
CA GLN A 345 14.30 9.44 13.44
C GLN A 345 14.88 9.67 12.04
N LEU A 346 14.98 10.93 11.60
CA LEU A 346 15.60 11.29 10.33
C LEU A 346 17.10 10.96 10.33
N THR A 347 17.80 11.37 11.39
CA THR A 347 19.24 11.11 11.57
C THR A 347 19.53 9.62 11.54
N GLU A 348 18.82 8.85 12.38
CA GLU A 348 18.99 7.41 12.48
C GLU A 348 18.77 6.73 11.11
N LEU A 349 17.67 7.08 10.42
CA LEU A 349 17.32 6.46 9.15
C LEU A 349 18.27 6.85 8.01
N VAL A 350 18.70 8.11 7.94
CA VAL A 350 19.67 8.59 6.95
C VAL A 350 21.03 7.93 7.18
N THR A 351 21.56 7.97 8.40
CA THR A 351 22.84 7.33 8.76
C THR A 351 22.81 5.83 8.44
N ARG A 352 21.73 5.14 8.82
CA ARG A 352 21.56 3.72 8.51
C ARG A 352 21.48 3.45 7.01
N THR A 353 20.70 4.24 6.27
CA THR A 353 20.48 4.03 4.83
C THR A 353 21.77 4.28 4.03
N ILE A 354 22.50 5.34 4.34
CA ILE A 354 23.81 5.63 3.74
C ILE A 354 24.82 4.56 4.15
N GLY A 355 24.88 4.18 5.43
CA GLY A 355 25.79 3.13 5.92
C GLY A 355 25.55 1.78 5.24
N GLU A 356 24.29 1.36 5.09
CA GLU A 356 23.90 0.14 4.36
C GLU A 356 24.34 0.22 2.88
N TYR A 357 24.14 1.36 2.21
CA TYR A 357 24.59 1.58 0.84
C TYR A 357 26.12 1.53 0.70
N LEU A 358 26.87 2.16 1.61
CA LEU A 358 28.33 2.17 1.60
C LEU A 358 28.91 0.78 1.86
N LEU A 359 28.27 0.00 2.73
CA LEU A 359 28.62 -1.40 2.99
C LEU A 359 28.48 -2.25 1.71
N TRP A 360 27.34 -2.17 1.03
CA TRP A 360 27.09 -2.95 -0.19
C TRP A 360 27.93 -2.48 -1.39
N SER A 361 28.28 -1.20 -1.45
CA SER A 361 29.14 -0.63 -2.50
C SER A 361 30.64 -0.78 -2.22
N ARG A 362 31.02 -1.22 -1.00
CA ARG A 362 32.41 -1.31 -0.51
C ARG A 362 33.19 0.02 -0.56
N ALA A 363 32.49 1.15 -0.50
CA ALA A 363 33.12 2.48 -0.49
C ALA A 363 33.90 2.80 0.81
N HIS A 364 33.80 1.94 1.85
CA HIS A 364 34.60 1.99 3.08
C HIS A 364 35.87 1.11 3.05
N SER A 365 36.49 0.89 1.89
CA SER A 365 37.82 0.25 1.82
C SER A 365 38.97 1.23 2.05
N SER A 366 38.90 2.02 3.13
CA SER A 366 40.05 2.73 3.70
C SER A 366 40.75 1.92 4.82
N LEU A 367 40.36 0.65 5.00
CA LEU A 367 41.09 -0.32 5.82
C LEU A 367 41.90 -1.23 4.90
N ASN A 368 43.22 -1.24 5.10
CA ASN A 368 44.25 -2.00 4.38
C ASN A 368 43.72 -3.29 3.72
N LEU A 369 43.70 -3.27 2.39
CA LEU A 369 43.27 -4.36 1.53
C LEU A 369 44.36 -5.45 1.43
N THR A 370 44.59 -6.18 2.53
CA THR A 370 45.36 -7.42 2.50
C THR A 370 44.62 -8.62 3.10
N THR A 371 43.40 -8.44 3.64
CA THR A 371 42.73 -9.51 4.42
C THR A 371 41.25 -9.78 4.14
N VAL A 372 40.55 -9.02 3.27
CA VAL A 372 39.15 -9.35 2.94
C VAL A 372 39.06 -9.94 1.53
N THR A 373 39.14 -11.27 1.46
CA THR A 373 39.12 -12.11 0.25
C THR A 373 37.72 -12.49 -0.23
N THR A 374 36.65 -12.03 0.41
CA THR A 374 35.29 -12.45 0.04
C THR A 374 34.77 -11.71 -1.21
N PRO A 375 34.28 -12.43 -2.24
CA PRO A 375 33.67 -11.80 -3.42
C PRO A 375 32.35 -11.11 -3.03
N ILE A 376 32.02 -9.97 -3.67
CA ILE A 376 30.71 -9.31 -3.47
C ILE A 376 29.62 -10.25 -4.00
N SER A 377 28.62 -10.54 -3.17
CA SER A 377 27.50 -11.36 -3.62
C SER A 377 26.67 -10.61 -4.69
N PRO A 378 26.07 -11.32 -5.66
CA PRO A 378 25.17 -10.69 -6.62
C PRO A 378 24.02 -9.91 -5.97
N ASP A 379 23.54 -10.34 -4.79
CA ASP A 379 22.49 -9.66 -4.02
C ASP A 379 22.94 -8.27 -3.52
N GLU A 380 24.14 -8.17 -2.95
CA GLU A 380 24.70 -6.89 -2.50
C GLU A 380 24.93 -5.93 -3.67
N GLN A 381 25.40 -6.43 -4.82
CA GLN A 381 25.54 -5.61 -6.02
C GLN A 381 24.20 -5.08 -6.52
N PHE A 382 23.14 -5.90 -6.45
CA PHE A 382 21.82 -5.47 -6.86
C PHE A 382 21.23 -4.45 -5.88
N ARG A 383 21.34 -4.68 -4.57
CA ARG A 383 20.91 -3.71 -3.55
C ARG A 383 21.63 -2.37 -3.69
N SER A 384 22.96 -2.37 -3.81
CA SER A 384 23.71 -1.13 -3.97
C SER A 384 23.23 -0.35 -5.19
N LYS A 385 23.04 -1.00 -6.36
CA LYS A 385 22.47 -0.35 -7.55
C LYS A 385 21.06 0.18 -7.33
N SER A 386 20.17 -0.61 -6.73
CA SER A 386 18.78 -0.20 -6.51
C SER A 386 18.62 0.92 -5.49
N TYR A 387 19.57 1.08 -4.56
CA TYR A 387 19.57 2.15 -3.56
C TYR A 387 20.03 3.50 -4.10
N VAL A 388 20.72 3.55 -5.24
CA VAL A 388 21.28 4.79 -5.81
C VAL A 388 20.24 5.93 -5.88
N PRO A 389 19.01 5.75 -6.42
CA PRO A 389 18.05 6.83 -6.50
C PRO A 389 17.68 7.41 -5.14
N VAL A 390 17.43 6.55 -4.14
CA VAL A 390 17.09 6.97 -2.77
C VAL A 390 18.24 7.74 -2.14
N ILE A 391 19.49 7.30 -2.33
CA ILE A 391 20.66 8.00 -1.81
C ILE A 391 20.81 9.37 -2.48
N VAL A 392 20.67 9.45 -3.80
CA VAL A 392 20.74 10.71 -4.55
C VAL A 392 19.68 11.68 -4.04
N ASP A 393 18.45 11.23 -3.81
CA ASP A 393 17.38 12.10 -3.34
C ASP A 393 17.56 12.52 -1.88
N ILE A 394 18.08 11.64 -1.00
CA ILE A 394 18.50 12.02 0.37
C ILE A 394 19.54 13.13 0.31
N LEU A 395 20.58 12.97 -0.52
CA LEU A 395 21.65 13.97 -0.62
C LEU A 395 21.13 15.32 -1.13
N LYS A 396 20.22 15.32 -2.11
CA LYS A 396 19.55 16.55 -2.58
C LYS A 396 18.79 17.25 -1.46
N GLU A 397 17.96 16.53 -0.71
CA GLU A 397 17.19 17.10 0.40
C GLU A 397 18.11 17.62 1.52
N LEU A 398 19.18 16.88 1.87
CA LEU A 398 20.19 17.35 2.83
C LEU A 398 20.88 18.64 2.38
N THR A 399 21.21 18.77 1.09
CA THR A 399 21.82 20.01 0.57
C THR A 399 20.86 21.20 0.53
N ALA A 400 19.55 20.94 0.47
CA ALA A 400 18.53 21.98 0.47
C ALA A 400 18.20 22.49 1.88
N MET A 401 18.55 21.74 2.93
CA MET A 401 18.30 22.14 4.32
C MET A 401 19.29 23.21 4.80
N PRO A 402 18.83 24.15 5.65
CA PRO A 402 19.73 25.12 6.28
C PRO A 402 20.76 24.41 7.17
N PRO A 403 22.01 24.88 7.25
CA PRO A 403 23.08 24.21 8.00
C PRO A 403 22.80 24.07 9.51
N ALA A 404 21.86 24.85 10.07
CA ALA A 404 21.41 24.70 11.45
C ALA A 404 20.43 23.52 11.67
N GLU A 405 19.97 22.90 10.59
CA GLU A 405 19.04 21.76 10.59
C GLU A 405 19.64 20.50 9.98
N VAL A 406 20.85 20.60 9.42
CA VAL A 406 21.65 19.47 8.96
C VAL A 406 22.25 18.78 10.18
N LEU A 407 21.73 17.58 10.46
CA LEU A 407 22.23 16.51 11.34
C LEU A 407 23.22 16.92 12.45
#